data_AF-A0A3D5E6N8-F1
#
_entry.id   AF-A0A3D5E6N8-F1
#
_cell.length_a   1.000
_cell.length_b   1.000
_cell.length_c   1.000
_cell.angle_alpha   90.00
_cell.angle_beta   90.00
_cell.angle_gamma   90.00
#
_symmetry.space_group_name_H-M   'P 1'
#
loop_
_entity.id
_entity.type
_entity.pdbx_description
1 polymer ?
#
loop_
_entity_poly.entity_id
_entity_poly.type
_entity_poly.pdbx_seq_one_letter_code
_entity_poly.pdbx_strand_id
1 'polypeptide(L)'
;MFTTRYASKVWLVHRRETFRASALLQERVFANPKIEVIFNSVVQRISGEQVVETAELINTETGQTHILPVGAVFIFIGQTPNSHLLKGLVELDEGGHAQVDLQMCTKVPGLFVAGDLRTKAARQLVSACGDGATAALAAEAYLAKQGIGEG
;
A
#
# COMPACT_ATOMS: atom_id res chain seq x y z
N MET A 1 3.48 8.69 -12.35
CA MET A 1 4.58 8.65 -13.34
C MET A 1 5.95 8.81 -12.67
N PHE A 2 6.23 8.09 -11.59
CA PHE A 2 7.51 8.22 -10.87
C PHE A 2 8.62 7.42 -11.57
N THR A 3 8.34 6.14 -11.86
CA THR A 3 9.30 5.20 -12.47
C THR A 3 9.81 5.64 -13.84
N THR A 4 8.98 6.31 -14.65
CA THR A 4 9.36 6.83 -15.98
C THR A 4 10.45 7.90 -15.96
N ARG A 5 10.72 8.51 -14.79
CA ARG A 5 11.82 9.47 -14.61
C ARG A 5 13.18 8.79 -14.64
N TYR A 6 13.26 7.52 -14.26
CA TYR A 6 14.51 6.77 -14.09
C TYR A 6 14.65 5.62 -15.10
N ALA A 7 13.54 4.97 -15.44
CA ALA A 7 13.54 3.86 -16.38
C ALA A 7 13.62 4.34 -17.85
N SER A 8 14.31 3.57 -18.68
CA SER A 8 14.32 3.72 -20.14
C SER A 8 12.97 3.30 -20.76
N LYS A 9 12.37 2.22 -20.24
CA LYS A 9 11.04 1.71 -20.59
C LYS A 9 10.32 1.18 -19.36
N VAL A 10 9.00 1.34 -19.30
CA VAL A 10 8.13 0.85 -18.22
C VAL A 10 7.04 -0.03 -18.81
N TRP A 11 7.00 -1.29 -18.42
CA TRP A 11 5.89 -2.19 -18.70
C TRP A 11 4.87 -2.08 -17.57
N LEU A 12 3.68 -1.58 -17.87
CA LEU A 12 2.59 -1.47 -16.91
C LEU A 12 1.62 -2.65 -17.09
N VAL A 13 1.82 -3.68 -16.27
CA VAL A 13 1.03 -4.92 -16.31
C VAL A 13 -0.26 -4.74 -15.51
N HIS A 14 -1.40 -5.07 -16.11
CA HIS A 14 -2.69 -5.03 -15.47
C HIS A 14 -3.47 -6.32 -15.71
N ARG A 15 -4.08 -6.86 -14.65
CA ARG A 15 -4.78 -8.16 -14.67
C ARG A 15 -6.16 -8.15 -15.35
N ARG A 16 -6.63 -6.99 -15.83
CA ARG A 16 -7.94 -6.80 -16.48
C ARG A 16 -7.77 -5.95 -17.73
N GLU A 17 -8.84 -5.80 -18.49
CA GLU A 17 -8.93 -4.99 -19.71
C GLU A 17 -9.07 -3.49 -19.45
N THR A 18 -9.46 -3.09 -18.23
CA THR A 18 -9.73 -1.68 -17.88
C THR A 18 -9.13 -1.28 -16.54
N PHE A 19 -8.65 -0.05 -16.45
CA PHE A 19 -8.15 0.53 -15.21
C PHE A 19 -9.28 0.99 -14.29
N ARG A 20 -9.02 0.94 -12.98
CA ARG A 20 -9.84 1.62 -11.95
C ARG A 20 -9.43 3.07 -11.69
N ALA A 21 -8.33 3.52 -12.29
CA ALA A 21 -7.80 4.87 -12.10
C ALA A 21 -8.70 5.92 -12.79
N SER A 22 -8.62 7.17 -12.36
CA SER A 22 -9.36 8.28 -13.00
C SER A 22 -8.97 8.44 -14.48
N ALA A 23 -9.89 8.92 -15.31
CA ALA A 23 -9.68 9.10 -16.75
C ALA A 23 -8.42 9.92 -17.08
N LEU A 24 -8.20 11.02 -16.34
CA LEU A 24 -7.01 11.86 -16.48
C LEU A 24 -5.70 11.08 -16.24
N LEU A 25 -5.67 10.15 -15.28
CA LEU A 25 -4.49 9.33 -15.03
C LEU A 25 -4.27 8.31 -16.14
N GLN A 26 -5.35 7.74 -16.68
CA GLN A 26 -5.28 6.82 -17.82
C GLN A 26 -4.74 7.53 -19.05
N GLU A 27 -5.24 8.72 -19.36
CA GLU A 27 -4.75 9.56 -20.47
C GLU A 27 -3.25 9.83 -20.34
N ARG A 28 -2.78 10.22 -19.14
CA ARG A 28 -1.36 10.43 -18.88
C ARG A 28 -0.50 9.17 -19.05
N VAL A 29 -1.05 8.00 -18.74
CA VAL A 29 -0.37 6.71 -18.94
C VAL A 29 -0.24 6.42 -20.42
N PHE A 30 -1.33 6.51 -21.17
CA PHE A 30 -1.35 6.22 -22.61
C PHE A 30 -0.56 7.24 -23.45
N ALA A 31 -0.50 8.50 -23.02
CA ALA A 31 0.27 9.54 -23.68
C ALA A 31 1.79 9.46 -23.43
N ASN A 32 2.24 8.62 -22.49
CA ASN A 32 3.66 8.55 -22.14
C ASN A 32 4.40 7.53 -23.03
N PRO A 33 5.35 7.96 -23.88
CA PRO A 33 6.02 7.07 -24.83
C PRO A 33 6.95 6.03 -24.16
N LYS A 34 7.30 6.21 -22.88
CA LYS A 34 8.08 5.22 -22.13
C LYS A 34 7.22 4.10 -21.54
N ILE A 35 5.91 4.23 -21.53
CA ILE A 35 5.01 3.26 -20.90
C ILE A 35 4.37 2.40 -21.99
N GLU A 36 4.46 1.08 -21.81
CA GLU A 36 3.68 0.12 -22.58
C GLU A 36 2.77 -0.65 -21.63
N VAL A 37 1.47 -0.63 -21.91
CA VAL A 37 0.46 -1.27 -21.05
C VAL A 37 0.21 -2.69 -21.55
N ILE A 38 0.29 -3.66 -20.65
CA ILE A 38 -0.06 -5.05 -20.92
C ILE A 38 -1.30 -5.38 -20.09
N PHE A 39 -2.46 -5.44 -20.76
CA PHE A 39 -3.71 -5.83 -20.13
C PHE A 39 -3.86 -7.35 -20.02
N ASN A 40 -4.89 -7.77 -19.27
CA ASN A 40 -5.27 -9.17 -19.09
C ASN A 40 -4.09 -10.07 -18.75
N SER A 41 -3.13 -9.58 -17.98
CA SER A 41 -1.88 -10.30 -17.70
C SER A 41 -1.48 -10.19 -16.24
N VAL A 42 -0.85 -11.25 -15.74
CA VAL A 42 -0.29 -11.31 -14.38
C VAL A 42 1.14 -11.83 -14.42
N VAL A 43 1.97 -11.39 -13.46
CA VAL A 43 3.32 -11.91 -13.28
C VAL A 43 3.22 -13.30 -12.66
N GLN A 44 3.75 -14.31 -13.34
CA GLN A 44 3.81 -15.69 -12.87
C GLN A 44 5.14 -15.99 -12.18
N ARG A 45 6.25 -15.44 -12.71
CA ARG A 45 7.59 -15.67 -12.18
C ARG A 45 8.47 -14.43 -12.35
N ILE A 46 9.32 -14.17 -11.36
CA ILE A 46 10.40 -13.18 -11.44
C ILE A 46 11.70 -13.98 -11.30
N SER A 47 12.70 -13.70 -12.13
CA SER A 47 13.94 -14.47 -12.16
C SER A 47 15.17 -13.59 -12.37
N GLY A 48 16.29 -14.06 -11.83
CA GLY A 48 17.63 -13.48 -11.92
C GLY A 48 18.49 -13.99 -10.77
N GLU A 49 19.81 -13.82 -10.86
CA GLU A 49 20.74 -14.37 -9.87
C GLU A 49 20.92 -13.42 -8.66
N GLN A 50 21.52 -12.26 -8.89
CA GLN A 50 21.73 -11.23 -7.86
C GLN A 50 20.73 -10.08 -7.95
N VAL A 51 20.21 -9.85 -9.15
CA VAL A 51 19.25 -8.78 -9.48
C VAL A 51 18.13 -9.37 -10.33
N VAL A 52 17.03 -8.63 -10.48
CA VAL A 52 15.97 -9.04 -11.41
C VAL A 52 16.50 -8.92 -12.83
N GLU A 53 16.30 -9.97 -13.63
CA GLU A 53 16.68 -10.03 -15.04
C GLU A 53 15.47 -10.23 -15.94
N THR A 54 14.48 -11.00 -15.46
CA THR A 54 13.27 -11.31 -16.23
C THR A 54 12.01 -11.36 -15.36
N ALA A 55 10.89 -11.05 -16.01
CA ALA A 55 9.55 -11.31 -15.48
C ALA A 55 8.75 -12.11 -16.52
N GLU A 56 8.25 -13.27 -16.10
CA GLU A 56 7.36 -14.12 -16.88
C GLU A 56 5.92 -13.73 -16.60
N LEU A 57 5.19 -13.38 -17.64
CA LEU A 57 3.80 -12.96 -17.59
C LEU A 57 2.92 -14.03 -18.24
N ILE A 58 1.73 -14.24 -17.69
CA ILE A 58 0.68 -15.05 -18.31
C ILE A 58 -0.54 -14.20 -18.58
N ASN A 59 -1.05 -14.27 -19.82
CA ASN A 59 -2.31 -13.65 -20.18
C ASN A 59 -3.46 -14.49 -19.60
N THR A 60 -4.32 -13.86 -18.80
CA THR A 60 -5.41 -14.52 -18.06
C THR A 60 -6.60 -14.91 -18.94
N GLU A 61 -6.69 -14.40 -20.16
CA GLU A 61 -7.73 -14.76 -21.12
C GLU A 61 -7.26 -15.82 -22.11
N THR A 62 -6.03 -15.69 -22.63
CA THR A 62 -5.50 -16.58 -23.67
C THR A 62 -4.63 -17.71 -23.14
N GLY A 63 -4.14 -17.60 -21.91
CA GLY A 63 -3.17 -18.53 -21.31
C GLY A 63 -1.75 -18.40 -21.89
N GLN A 64 -1.51 -17.47 -22.83
CA GLN A 64 -0.20 -17.29 -23.44
C GLN A 64 0.81 -16.70 -22.44
N THR A 65 2.01 -17.26 -22.43
CA THR A 65 3.12 -16.77 -21.61
C THR A 65 4.11 -15.96 -22.43
N HIS A 66 4.72 -14.96 -21.79
CA HIS A 66 5.78 -14.17 -22.38
C HIS A 66 6.81 -13.76 -21.33
N ILE A 67 8.08 -13.80 -21.70
CA ILE A 67 9.20 -13.44 -20.82
C ILE A 67 9.66 -12.04 -21.21
N LEU A 68 9.59 -11.12 -20.26
CA LEU A 68 10.08 -9.76 -20.42
C LEU A 68 11.47 -9.63 -19.78
N PRO A 69 12.50 -9.19 -20.53
CA PRO A 69 13.76 -8.77 -19.93
C PRO A 69 13.56 -7.45 -19.20
N VAL A 70 13.66 -7.46 -17.87
CA VAL A 70 13.43 -6.29 -17.00
C VAL A 70 14.44 -6.28 -15.86
N GLY A 71 14.99 -5.11 -15.55
CA GLY A 71 15.95 -4.95 -14.44
C GLY A 71 15.31 -4.77 -13.06
N ALA A 72 13.99 -4.55 -13.00
CA ALA A 72 13.25 -4.32 -11.76
C ALA A 72 11.75 -4.57 -11.94
N VAL A 73 11.09 -5.01 -10.87
CA VAL A 73 9.63 -5.16 -10.79
C VAL A 73 9.13 -4.40 -9.57
N PHE A 74 8.12 -3.55 -9.77
CA PHE A 74 7.45 -2.80 -8.70
C PHE A 74 5.99 -3.22 -8.62
N ILE A 75 5.56 -3.71 -7.46
CA ILE A 75 4.21 -4.24 -7.25
C ILE A 75 3.33 -3.16 -6.65
N PHE A 76 2.30 -2.73 -7.40
CA PHE A 76 1.33 -1.71 -6.99
C PHE A 76 -0.10 -2.23 -7.05
N ILE A 77 -0.43 -3.25 -6.23
CA ILE A 77 -1.75 -3.91 -6.22
C ILE A 77 -2.66 -3.50 -5.06
N GLY A 78 -2.24 -2.51 -4.28
CA GLY A 78 -2.88 -2.13 -3.02
C GLY A 78 -2.19 -2.76 -1.80
N GLN A 79 -2.60 -2.33 -0.62
CA GLN A 79 -2.10 -2.83 0.66
C GLN A 79 -3.29 -3.27 1.50
N THR A 80 -3.13 -4.39 2.21
CA THR A 80 -4.11 -4.83 3.21
C THR A 80 -3.49 -4.57 4.59
N PRO A 81 -4.10 -3.74 5.45
CA PRO A 81 -3.59 -3.51 6.79
C PRO A 81 -3.74 -4.78 7.65
N ASN A 82 -2.80 -5.00 8.58
CA ASN A 82 -2.84 -6.10 9.54
C ASN A 82 -3.85 -5.84 10.68
N SER A 83 -5.09 -5.50 10.33
CA SER A 83 -6.13 -5.06 11.27
C SER A 83 -6.98 -6.21 11.84
N HIS A 84 -6.54 -7.47 11.69
CA HIS A 84 -7.33 -8.62 12.14
C HIS A 84 -7.71 -8.54 13.62
N LEU A 85 -6.77 -8.11 14.48
CA LEU A 85 -7.01 -7.96 15.92
C LEU A 85 -7.97 -6.81 16.28
N LEU A 86 -8.18 -5.87 15.35
CA LEU A 86 -9.02 -4.69 15.54
C LEU A 86 -10.47 -4.92 15.14
N LYS A 87 -10.76 -6.01 14.41
CA LYS A 87 -12.11 -6.33 13.93
C LYS A 87 -13.06 -6.53 15.11
N GLY A 88 -14.16 -5.77 15.10
CA GLY A 88 -15.16 -5.80 16.17
C GLY A 88 -14.78 -5.01 17.43
N LEU A 89 -13.52 -4.56 17.55
CA LEU A 89 -13.10 -3.67 18.62
C LEU A 89 -13.24 -2.20 18.21
N VAL A 90 -12.88 -1.84 16.98
CA VAL A 90 -12.93 -0.46 16.50
C VAL A 90 -13.60 -0.37 15.14
N GLU A 91 -14.04 0.85 14.80
CA GLU A 91 -14.51 1.16 13.46
C GLU A 91 -13.35 1.12 12.47
N LEU A 92 -13.48 0.27 11.45
CA LEU A 92 -12.56 0.17 10.33
C LEU A 92 -13.20 0.79 9.08
N ASP A 93 -12.40 1.44 8.23
CA ASP A 93 -12.84 1.86 6.90
C ASP A 93 -12.99 0.67 5.94
N GLU A 94 -13.49 0.92 4.73
CA GLU A 94 -13.64 -0.12 3.69
C GLU A 94 -12.31 -0.80 3.32
N GLY A 95 -11.18 -0.12 3.53
CA GLY A 95 -9.84 -0.66 3.34
C GLY A 95 -9.29 -1.41 4.55
N GLY A 96 -10.05 -1.52 5.65
CA GLY A 96 -9.65 -2.19 6.87
C GLY A 96 -8.76 -1.36 7.81
N HIS A 97 -8.70 -0.04 7.66
CA HIS A 97 -7.88 0.83 8.51
C HIS A 97 -8.70 1.43 9.65
N ALA A 98 -8.10 1.58 10.83
CA ALA A 98 -8.79 2.11 12.00
C ALA A 98 -8.96 3.62 11.96
N GLN A 99 -10.14 4.11 12.35
CA GLN A 99 -10.37 5.53 12.54
C GLN A 99 -9.77 5.98 13.89
N VAL A 100 -9.02 7.09 13.85
CA VAL A 100 -8.43 7.72 15.03
C VAL A 100 -8.51 9.24 14.93
N ASP A 101 -8.43 9.91 16.07
CA ASP A 101 -8.23 11.36 16.15
C ASP A 101 -6.74 11.76 16.01
N LEU A 102 -6.42 13.04 16.22
CA LEU A 102 -5.05 13.55 16.12
C LEU A 102 -4.12 13.03 17.24
N GLN A 103 -4.70 12.57 18.34
CA GLN A 103 -4.02 11.97 19.48
C GLN A 103 -3.90 10.45 19.34
N MET A 104 -4.26 9.90 18.18
CA MET A 104 -4.27 8.47 17.87
C MET A 104 -5.28 7.66 18.72
N CYS A 105 -6.27 8.34 19.32
CA CYS A 105 -7.30 7.68 20.09
C CYS A 105 -8.34 7.06 19.16
N THR A 106 -8.76 5.83 19.47
CA THR A 106 -9.94 5.23 18.84
C THR A 106 -11.22 5.64 19.61
N LYS A 107 -12.39 5.24 19.12
CA LYS A 107 -13.64 5.38 19.89
C LYS A 107 -13.70 4.50 21.15
N VAL A 108 -12.83 3.48 21.25
CA VAL A 108 -12.73 2.64 22.45
C VAL A 108 -11.73 3.27 23.41
N PRO A 109 -12.15 3.69 24.62
CA PRO A 109 -11.25 4.26 25.61
C PRO A 109 -10.10 3.31 25.95
N GLY A 110 -8.88 3.84 26.00
CA GLY A 110 -7.67 3.07 26.28
C GLY A 110 -7.11 2.28 25.10
N LEU A 111 -7.76 2.31 23.94
CA LEU A 111 -7.26 1.69 22.72
C LEU A 111 -6.80 2.77 21.71
N PHE A 112 -5.54 2.67 21.31
CA PHE A 112 -4.87 3.60 20.42
C PHE A 112 -4.35 2.85 19.19
N VAL A 113 -4.33 3.52 18.03
CA VAL A 113 -3.82 2.94 16.78
C VAL A 113 -2.91 3.95 16.08
N ALA A 114 -1.69 3.51 15.74
CA ALA A 114 -0.67 4.34 15.12
C ALA A 114 -0.14 3.72 13.82
N GLY A 115 0.52 4.55 13.01
CA GLY A 115 1.18 4.14 11.77
C GLY A 115 0.20 3.66 10.71
N ASP A 116 0.66 2.77 9.83
CA ASP A 116 -0.06 2.41 8.60
C ASP A 116 -1.39 1.68 8.83
N LEU A 117 -1.71 1.30 10.07
CA LEU A 117 -3.00 0.72 10.45
C LEU A 117 -4.14 1.74 10.50
N ARG A 118 -3.85 3.04 10.60
CA ARG A 118 -4.89 4.07 10.69
C ARG A 118 -5.32 4.59 9.33
N THR A 119 -6.54 5.12 9.28
CA THR A 119 -7.05 5.83 8.10
C THR A 119 -6.14 7.01 7.74
N LYS A 120 -5.99 7.25 6.43
CA LYS A 120 -5.20 8.38 5.88
C LYS A 120 -3.74 8.44 6.37
N ALA A 121 -3.14 7.31 6.77
CA ALA A 121 -1.71 7.24 7.04
C ALA A 121 -0.91 7.66 5.80
N ALA A 122 0.17 8.42 6.02
CA ALA A 122 1.07 8.83 4.94
C ALA A 122 1.91 7.67 4.40
N ARG A 123 1.96 6.54 5.13
CA ARG A 123 2.70 5.32 4.75
C ARG A 123 4.18 5.59 4.58
N GLN A 124 4.75 6.35 5.52
CA GLN A 124 6.16 6.69 5.60
C GLN A 124 6.68 6.38 6.99
N LEU A 125 7.91 5.88 7.08
CA LEU A 125 8.53 5.49 8.36
C LEU A 125 8.48 6.62 9.39
N VAL A 126 8.88 7.84 8.99
CA VAL A 126 8.89 9.00 9.89
C VAL A 126 7.49 9.37 10.39
N SER A 127 6.47 9.25 9.54
CA SER A 127 5.09 9.51 9.96
C SER A 127 4.58 8.46 10.93
N ALA A 128 4.90 7.19 10.70
CA ALA A 128 4.51 6.11 11.59
C ALA A 128 5.19 6.21 12.96
N CYS A 129 6.47 6.62 13.00
CA CYS A 129 7.17 6.92 14.25
C CYS A 129 6.52 8.09 15.00
N GLY A 130 6.13 9.15 14.30
CA GLY A 130 5.41 10.29 14.88
C GLY A 130 4.07 9.88 15.49
N ASP A 131 3.26 9.14 14.73
CA ASP A 131 1.99 8.58 15.24
C ASP A 131 2.23 7.70 16.48
N GLY A 132 3.28 6.87 16.48
CA GLY A 132 3.63 6.01 17.61
C GLY A 132 3.99 6.79 18.87
N ALA A 133 4.79 7.85 18.74
CA ALA A 133 5.12 8.73 19.87
C ALA A 133 3.86 9.43 20.42
N THR A 134 2.99 9.94 19.54
CA THR A 134 1.73 10.55 19.94
C THR A 134 0.81 9.55 20.67
N ALA A 135 0.66 8.34 20.14
CA ALA A 135 -0.17 7.30 20.75
C ALA A 135 0.36 6.86 22.13
N ALA A 136 1.69 6.76 22.29
CA ALA A 136 2.31 6.42 23.57
C ALA A 136 2.04 7.48 24.64
N LEU A 137 2.21 8.76 24.33
CA LEU A 137 1.91 9.86 25.25
C LEU A 137 0.42 9.93 25.58
N ALA A 138 -0.46 9.67 24.61
CA ALA A 138 -1.90 9.61 24.85
C ALA A 138 -2.28 8.43 25.77
N ALA A 139 -1.65 7.27 25.59
CA ALA A 139 -1.83 6.11 26.44
C ALA A 139 -1.34 6.36 27.88
N GLU A 140 -0.17 6.97 28.04
CA GLU A 140 0.35 7.41 29.35
C GLU A 140 -0.63 8.34 30.04
N ALA A 141 -1.09 9.40 29.36
CA ALA A 141 -2.05 10.35 29.91
C ALA A 141 -3.41 9.69 30.25
N TYR A 142 -3.82 8.67 29.49
CA TYR A 142 -5.01 7.89 29.80
C TYR A 142 -4.83 7.07 31.08
N LEU A 143 -3.71 6.36 31.22
CA LEU A 143 -3.39 5.56 32.41
C LEU A 143 -3.31 6.41 33.68
N ALA A 144 -2.64 7.57 33.60
CA ALA A 144 -2.57 8.50 34.72
C ALA A 144 -3.97 8.94 35.19
N LYS A 145 -4.88 9.25 34.26
CA LYS A 145 -6.29 9.58 34.58
C LYS A 145 -7.07 8.41 35.21
N GLN A 146 -6.65 7.16 34.96
CA GLN A 146 -7.23 5.98 35.60
C GLN A 146 -6.59 5.68 36.97
N GLY A 147 -5.63 6.49 37.44
CA GLY A 147 -4.86 6.24 38.66
C GLY A 147 -3.85 5.10 38.53
N ILE A 148 -3.47 4.74 37.31
CA ILE A 148 -2.48 3.70 37.02
C ILE A 148 -1.16 4.39 36.68
N GLY A 149 -0.13 4.17 37.50
CA GLY A 149 1.23 4.68 37.25
C GLY A 149 1.61 5.94 38.03
N GLU A 150 0.78 6.42 38.96
CA GLU A 150 1.26 7.32 40.02
C GLU A 150 1.87 6.48 41.15
N GLY A 151 3.20 6.47 41.19
CA GLY A 151 4.05 6.09 42.32
C GLY A 151 5.18 7.09 42.45
#